data_AF-A0A395IAA6-F1
#
_entry.id   AF-A0A395IAA6-F1
#
_cell.length_a   1.000
_cell.length_b   1.000
_cell.length_c   1.000
_cell.angle_alpha   90.00
_cell.angle_beta   90.00
_cell.angle_gamma   90.00
#
_symmetry.space_group_name_H-M   'P 1'
#
loop_
_entity.id
_entity.type
_entity.pdbx_description
1 polymer ?
#
loop_
_entity_poly.entity_id
_entity_poly.type
_entity_poly.pdbx_seq_one_letter_code
_entity_poly.pdbx_strand_id
1 'polypeptide(L)'
;MSRAGTWLKMLGVGVVCCVGGPAFVQYIRPTDEELFKRYNPDLQKRSLEEGDRRARDFDEYVTKLKEWSKSDKHIWIAAQEQQEQRLLEAQTQNTQAKEDARTQKEEMRKELLGGK
;
A
#
# COMPACT_ATOMS: atom_id res chain seq x y z
N MET A 1 28.14 11.70 -46.31
CA MET A 1 27.92 10.78 -45.17
C MET A 1 26.88 9.73 -45.57
N SER A 2 27.16 8.45 -45.39
CA SER A 2 26.19 7.37 -45.67
C SER A 2 24.95 7.53 -44.75
N ARG A 3 23.75 7.29 -45.28
CA ARG A 3 22.49 7.34 -44.53
C ARG A 3 22.54 6.44 -43.29
N ALA A 4 23.21 5.29 -43.39
CA ALA A 4 23.43 4.37 -42.27
C ALA A 4 24.27 4.99 -41.14
N GLY A 5 25.31 5.77 -41.49
CA GLY A 5 26.14 6.47 -40.51
C GLY A 5 25.39 7.58 -39.77
N THR A 6 24.48 8.28 -40.45
CA THR A 6 23.60 9.28 -39.81
C THR A 6 22.61 8.63 -38.85
N TRP A 7 21.98 7.53 -39.24
CA TRP A 7 21.06 6.77 -38.37
C TRP A 7 21.76 6.20 -37.13
N LEU A 8 22.97 5.67 -37.28
CA LEU A 8 23.74 5.15 -36.15
C LEU A 8 24.10 6.25 -35.14
N LYS A 9 24.49 7.44 -35.62
CA LYS A 9 24.75 8.61 -34.76
C LYS A 9 23.48 9.05 -34.03
N MET A 10 22.35 9.11 -34.72
CA MET A 10 21.07 9.50 -34.11
C MET A 10 20.61 8.49 -33.06
N LEU A 11 20.74 7.19 -33.31
CA LEU A 11 20.46 6.16 -32.31
C LEU A 11 21.41 6.26 -31.11
N GLY A 12 22.70 6.49 -31.34
CA GLY A 12 23.68 6.67 -30.26
C GLY A 12 23.32 7.86 -29.36
N VAL A 13 23.00 9.01 -29.94
CA VAL A 13 22.57 10.19 -29.19
C VAL A 13 21.25 9.93 -28.47
N GLY A 14 20.28 9.28 -29.12
CA GLY A 14 19.00 8.91 -28.52
C GLY A 14 19.16 8.03 -27.28
N VAL A 15 20.02 7.00 -27.35
CA VAL A 15 20.32 6.13 -26.21
C VAL A 15 21.00 6.90 -25.08
N VAL A 16 21.96 7.78 -25.40
CA VAL A 16 22.64 8.62 -24.40
C VAL A 16 21.64 9.54 -23.70
N CYS A 17 20.68 10.13 -24.41
CA CYS A 17 19.65 10.95 -23.77
C CYS A 17 18.71 10.11 -22.90
N CYS A 18 18.20 8.99 -23.42
CA CYS A 18 17.22 8.15 -22.73
C CYS A 18 17.80 7.44 -21.49
N VAL A 19 19.07 7.03 -21.53
CA VAL A 19 19.73 6.34 -20.41
C VAL A 19 20.51 7.32 -19.55
N GLY A 20 21.22 8.27 -20.18
CA GLY A 20 22.07 9.24 -19.49
C GLY A 20 21.28 10.21 -18.63
N GLY A 21 20.06 10.61 -19.04
CA GLY A 21 19.19 11.45 -18.21
C GLY A 21 18.84 10.77 -16.88
N PRO A 22 18.17 9.61 -16.88
CA PRO A 22 17.88 8.85 -15.67
C PRO A 22 19.12 8.47 -14.86
N ALA A 23 20.21 8.04 -15.51
CA ALA A 23 21.45 7.68 -14.82
C ALA A 23 22.08 8.88 -14.12
N PHE A 24 22.09 10.06 -14.76
CA PHE A 24 22.59 11.29 -14.17
C PHE A 24 21.75 11.73 -12.98
N VAL A 25 20.41 11.63 -13.07
CA VAL A 25 19.51 11.93 -11.95
C VAL A 25 19.80 11.01 -10.77
N GLN A 26 19.96 9.71 -10.99
CA GLN A 26 20.31 8.76 -9.91
C GLN A 26 21.68 9.07 -9.30
N TYR A 27 22.64 9.51 -10.12
CA TYR A 27 23.99 9.85 -9.66
C TYR A 27 24.01 11.09 -8.73
N ILE A 28 23.21 12.12 -9.04
CA ILE A 28 23.18 13.35 -8.23
C ILE A 28 22.19 13.29 -7.07
N ARG A 29 21.26 12.31 -7.09
CA ARG A 29 20.24 12.18 -6.05
C ARG A 29 20.93 11.82 -4.72
N PRO A 30 20.73 12.62 -3.65
CA PRO A 30 21.21 12.27 -2.32
C PRO A 30 20.65 10.92 -1.88
N THR A 31 21.44 10.16 -1.12
CA THR A 31 20.97 8.91 -0.52
C THR A 31 19.86 9.18 0.50
N ASP A 32 19.02 8.18 0.77
CA ASP A 32 17.92 8.32 1.73
C ASP A 32 18.43 8.70 3.14
N GLU A 33 19.62 8.22 3.53
CA GLU A 33 20.28 8.60 4.79
C GLU A 33 20.71 10.06 4.82
N GLU A 34 21.27 10.59 3.73
CA GLU A 34 21.64 11.99 3.61
C GLU A 34 20.40 12.89 3.61
N LEU A 35 19.32 12.44 2.98
CA LEU A 35 18.04 13.14 2.98
C LEU A 35 17.43 13.17 4.39
N PHE A 36 17.45 12.04 5.10
CA PHE A 36 16.96 11.92 6.47
C PHE A 36 17.71 12.85 7.43
N LYS A 37 19.04 12.93 7.32
CA LYS A 37 19.86 13.84 8.14
C LYS A 37 19.53 15.32 7.93
N ARG A 38 19.01 15.69 6.75
CA ARG A 38 18.58 17.07 6.43
C ARG A 38 17.18 17.39 6.93
N TYR A 39 16.41 16.41 7.40
CA TYR A 39 15.08 16.65 7.96
C TYR A 39 15.14 17.38 9.30
N ASN A 40 14.09 18.13 9.61
CA ASN A 40 13.85 18.70 10.94
C ASN A 40 13.73 17.54 11.97
N PRO A 41 14.28 17.64 13.20
CA PRO A 41 14.19 16.62 14.24
C PRO A 41 12.79 16.00 14.44
N ASP A 42 11.71 16.78 14.31
CA ASP A 42 10.35 16.23 14.44
C ASP A 42 9.99 15.25 13.31
N LEU A 43 10.42 15.55 12.08
CA LEU A 43 10.20 14.68 10.92
C LEU A 43 11.08 13.43 10.99
N GLN A 44 12.29 13.54 11.55
CA GLN A 44 13.16 12.38 11.78
C GLN A 44 12.49 11.39 12.73
N LYS A 45 11.96 11.87 13.87
CA LYS A 45 11.21 11.03 14.82
C LYS A 45 10.01 10.35 14.17
N ARG A 46 9.17 11.12 13.48
CA ARG A 46 7.99 10.57 12.78
C ARG A 46 8.36 9.55 11.71
N SER A 47 9.46 9.77 10.98
CA SER A 47 9.90 8.82 9.96
C SER A 47 10.49 7.53 10.55
N LEU A 48 11.06 7.57 11.75
CA LEU A 48 11.51 6.38 12.49
C LEU A 48 10.33 5.60 13.09
N GLU A 49 9.35 6.31 13.65
CA GLU A 49 8.17 5.72 14.29
C GLU A 49 7.16 5.18 13.27
N GLU A 50 6.89 5.93 12.19
CA GLU A 50 5.88 5.57 11.19
C GLU A 50 6.47 4.86 9.96
N GLY A 51 7.81 4.79 9.84
CA GLY A 51 8.48 4.27 8.63
C GLY A 51 8.06 2.86 8.27
N ASP A 52 8.17 1.92 9.22
CA ASP A 52 7.77 0.53 9.04
C ASP A 52 6.28 0.39 8.73
N ARG A 53 5.43 1.16 9.42
CA ARG A 53 3.99 1.18 9.17
C ARG A 53 3.70 1.65 7.75
N ARG A 54 4.33 2.74 7.32
CA ARG A 54 4.15 3.32 5.99
C ARG A 54 4.65 2.38 4.88
N ALA A 55 5.74 1.66 5.10
CA ALA A 55 6.22 0.64 4.17
C ALA A 55 5.21 -0.51 4.01
N ARG A 56 4.67 -1.01 5.14
CA ARG A 56 3.61 -2.03 5.11
C ARG A 56 2.34 -1.55 4.45
N ASP A 57 1.87 -0.35 4.79
CA ASP A 57 0.68 0.27 4.21
C ASP A 57 0.85 0.43 2.68
N PHE A 58 2.06 0.80 2.24
CA PHE A 58 2.39 0.91 0.81
C PHE A 58 2.39 -0.44 0.10
N ASP A 59 3.01 -1.47 0.67
CA ASP A 59 3.02 -2.82 0.08
C ASP A 59 1.62 -3.42 0.01
N GLU A 60 0.81 -3.23 1.06
CA GLU A 60 -0.59 -3.65 1.07
C GLU A 60 -1.39 -2.91 -0.02
N TYR A 61 -1.20 -1.59 -0.14
CA TYR A 61 -1.85 -0.79 -1.18
C TYR A 61 -1.47 -1.24 -2.59
N VAL A 62 -0.17 -1.45 -2.87
CA VAL A 62 0.29 -1.92 -4.19
C VAL A 62 -0.26 -3.31 -4.49
N THR A 63 -0.37 -4.17 -3.49
CA THR A 63 -0.98 -5.50 -3.64
C THR A 63 -2.45 -5.41 -4.04
N LYS A 64 -3.23 -4.57 -3.36
CA LYS A 64 -4.64 -4.30 -3.74
C LYS A 64 -4.76 -3.65 -5.09
N LEU A 65 -3.87 -2.72 -5.43
CA LEU A 65 -3.87 -2.06 -6.73
C LEU A 65 -3.65 -3.07 -7.87
N LYS A 66 -2.73 -4.04 -7.68
CA LYS A 66 -2.53 -5.15 -8.61
C LYS A 66 -3.77 -6.04 -8.71
N GLU A 67 -4.51 -6.22 -7.62
CA GLU A 67 -5.75 -6.98 -7.61
C GLU A 67 -6.88 -6.25 -8.36
N TRP A 68 -7.07 -4.96 -8.09
CA TRP A 68 -8.04 -4.12 -8.79
C TRP A 68 -7.74 -3.99 -10.28
N SER A 69 -6.47 -3.92 -10.65
CA SER A 69 -6.03 -3.87 -12.05
C SER A 69 -6.34 -5.15 -12.84
N LYS A 70 -6.66 -6.27 -12.19
CA LYS A 70 -7.10 -7.50 -12.88
C LYS A 70 -8.57 -7.44 -13.29
N SER A 71 -9.34 -6.51 -12.73
CA SER A 71 -10.74 -6.30 -13.07
C SER A 71 -10.84 -5.33 -14.24
N ASP A 72 -11.78 -5.57 -15.16
CA ASP A 72 -12.12 -4.62 -16.23
C ASP A 72 -12.85 -3.36 -15.71
N LYS A 73 -13.14 -3.32 -14.41
CA LYS A 73 -13.73 -2.15 -13.76
C LYS A 73 -12.68 -1.07 -13.49
N HIS A 74 -13.13 0.19 -13.47
CA HIS A 74 -12.28 1.30 -13.07
C HIS A 74 -11.77 1.09 -11.62
N ILE A 75 -10.48 1.34 -11.38
CA ILE A 75 -9.81 1.09 -10.09
C ILE A 75 -10.58 1.71 -8.90
N TRP A 76 -11.07 2.94 -9.05
CA TRP A 76 -11.90 3.60 -8.03
C TRP A 76 -13.17 2.84 -7.66
N ILE A 77 -13.84 2.21 -8.63
CA ILE A 77 -15.07 1.45 -8.40
C ILE A 77 -14.72 0.15 -7.66
N ALA A 78 -13.67 -0.55 -8.11
CA ALA A 78 -13.21 -1.77 -7.46
C ALA A 78 -12.77 -1.52 -6.00
N ALA A 79 -12.10 -0.40 -5.74
CA ALA A 79 -11.72 0.01 -4.38
C ALA A 79 -12.93 0.32 -3.50
N GLN A 80 -13.94 1.01 -4.04
CA GLN A 80 -15.18 1.33 -3.31
C GLN A 80 -15.97 0.05 -2.99
N GLU A 81 -16.14 -0.86 -3.95
CA GLU A 81 -16.81 -2.15 -3.74
C GLU A 81 -16.12 -2.97 -2.63
N GLN A 82 -14.78 -3.02 -2.62
CA GLN A 82 -14.04 -3.72 -1.58
C GLN A 82 -14.21 -3.04 -0.20
N GLN A 83 -14.30 -1.71 -0.15
CA GLN A 83 -14.56 -1.00 1.10
C GLN A 83 -15.98 -1.27 1.63
N GLU A 84 -16.98 -1.29 0.75
CA GLU A 84 -18.36 -1.64 1.09
C GLU A 84 -18.47 -3.08 1.60
N GLN A 85 -17.80 -4.03 0.94
CA GLN A 85 -17.71 -5.42 1.40
C GLN A 85 -17.10 -5.53 2.80
N ARG A 86 -15.97 -4.86 3.05
CA ARG A 86 -15.33 -4.85 4.38
C ARG A 86 -16.24 -4.29 5.47
N LEU A 87 -17.01 -3.24 5.17
CA LEU A 87 -17.95 -2.64 6.11
C LEU A 87 -19.11 -3.60 6.44
N LEU A 88 -19.65 -4.26 5.43
CA LEU A 88 -20.71 -5.26 5.59
C LEU A 88 -20.21 -6.45 6.42
N GLU A 89 -19.03 -6.99 6.10
CA GLU A 89 -18.40 -8.07 6.86
C GLU A 89 -18.16 -7.66 8.31
N ALA A 90 -17.61 -6.47 8.56
CA ALA A 90 -17.39 -5.98 9.93
C ALA A 90 -18.72 -5.82 10.70
N GLN A 91 -19.79 -5.39 10.03
CA GLN A 91 -21.11 -5.29 10.65
C GLN A 91 -21.68 -6.67 10.97
N THR A 92 -21.59 -7.63 10.05
CA THR A 92 -22.04 -9.01 10.27
C THR A 92 -21.28 -9.66 11.43
N GLN A 93 -19.96 -9.52 11.47
CA GLN A 93 -19.12 -10.07 12.54
C GLN A 93 -19.46 -9.46 13.90
N ASN A 94 -19.70 -8.15 13.96
CA ASN A 94 -20.09 -7.47 15.20
C ASN A 94 -21.48 -7.92 15.68
N THR A 95 -22.42 -8.14 14.77
CA THR A 95 -23.74 -8.68 15.11
C THR A 95 -23.65 -10.10 15.65
N GLN A 96 -22.90 -10.98 14.97
CA GLN A 96 -22.68 -12.36 15.43
C GLN A 96 -22.00 -12.39 16.81
N ALA A 97 -20.94 -11.61 17.02
CA ALA A 97 -20.27 -11.52 18.31
C ALA A 97 -21.20 -11.04 19.44
N LYS A 98 -22.16 -10.15 19.15
CA LYS A 98 -23.18 -9.72 20.12
C LYS A 98 -24.20 -10.80 20.42
N GLU A 99 -24.61 -11.57 19.41
CA GLU A 99 -25.54 -12.70 19.59
C GLU A 99 -24.87 -13.81 20.39
N ASP A 100 -23.65 -14.18 20.06
CA ASP A 100 -22.85 -15.17 20.81
C ASP A 100 -22.64 -14.73 22.27
N ALA A 101 -22.30 -13.46 22.50
CA ALA A 101 -22.16 -12.92 23.85
C ALA A 101 -23.48 -12.88 24.63
N ARG A 102 -24.64 -12.81 23.96
CA ARG A 102 -25.95 -12.94 24.61
C ARG A 102 -26.24 -14.39 24.98
N THR A 103 -26.02 -15.31 24.04
CA THR A 103 -26.21 -16.76 24.26
C THR A 103 -25.32 -17.26 25.40
N GLN A 104 -24.04 -16.89 25.44
CA GLN A 104 -23.12 -17.24 26.53
C GLN A 104 -23.60 -16.73 27.90
N LYS A 105 -24.16 -15.52 27.96
CA LYS A 105 -24.72 -14.97 29.21
C LYS A 105 -25.97 -15.72 29.67
N GLU A 106 -26.80 -16.17 28.73
CA GLU A 106 -28.01 -16.93 29.03
C GLU A 106 -27.68 -18.35 29.50
N GLU A 107 -26.67 -19.00 28.90
CA GLU A 107 -26.16 -20.30 29.35
C GLU A 107 -25.55 -20.22 30.75
N MET A 108 -24.69 -19.23 31.00
CA MET A 108 -24.11 -18.99 32.33
C MET A 108 -25.20 -18.70 33.39
N ARG A 109 -26.29 -18.01 33.01
CA ARG A 109 -27.43 -17.76 33.89
C ARG A 109 -28.23 -19.03 34.20
N LYS A 110 -28.35 -19.95 33.25
CA LYS A 110 -29.03 -21.25 33.44
C LYS A 110 -28.20 -22.19 34.32
N GLU A 111 -26.88 -22.22 34.16
CA GLU A 111 -25.98 -23.02 35.01
C GLU A 111 -25.98 -22.54 36.48
N LEU A 112 -25.98 -21.22 36.70
CA LEU A 112 -26.05 -20.63 38.05
C LEU A 112 -27.39 -20.90 38.77
N LEU A 113 -28.48 -21.11 38.03
CA LEU A 113 -29.81 -21.38 38.58
C LEU A 113 -30.15 -22.88 38.63
N GLY A 114 -29.45 -23.72 37.86
CA GLY A 114 -29.60 -25.18 37.82
C GLY A 114 -28.72 -25.95 38.80
N GLY A 115 -27.79 -25.28 39.50
CA GLY A 115 -27.01 -25.85 40.59
C GLY A 115 -27.80 -25.87 41.91
N LYS A 116 -28.70 -26.84 42.07
CA LYS A 116 -29.27 -27.27 43.36
C LYS A 116 -29.36 -28.79 43.40
#